data_AF-A0A074W3I5-F1
#
_entry.id   AF-A0A074W3I5-F1
#
_cell.length_a   1.000
_cell.length_b   1.000
_cell.length_c   1.000
_cell.angle_alpha   90.00
_cell.angle_beta   90.00
_cell.angle_gamma   90.00
#
_symmetry.space_group_name_H-M   'P 1'
#
loop_
_entity.id
_entity.type
_entity.pdbx_description
1 polymer ?
#
loop_
_entity_poly.entity_id
_entity_poly.type
_entity_poly.pdbx_seq_one_letter_code
_entity_poly.pdbx_strand_id
1 'polypeptide(L)'
;SAGVRVPAILAQQPDALMISHIGDHNLEKEWKHCKHQPELLLQRWQLGLNAIEDVHKRKQYLSETFARNMIYINQDSIGFIDFEDDPLSAMTLTQCHSRDWLCYLHSGARLMQEFGVTVPAKELWHSVLHNQPDEVSSIVNKSLHKIRWMRHLKAKFYGKDTLKLAAMAGYA
;
A
#
# COMPACT_ATOMS: atom_id res chain seq x y z
N SER A 1 12.17 -5.15 -18.62
CA SER A 1 11.74 -4.89 -17.23
C SER A 1 10.25 -4.56 -17.25
N ALA A 2 9.51 -4.87 -16.18
CA ALA A 2 8.07 -4.62 -16.06
C ALA A 2 7.69 -3.12 -15.93
N GLY A 3 8.66 -2.21 -16.03
CA GLY A 3 8.46 -0.77 -15.90
C GLY A 3 8.25 -0.27 -14.46
N VAL A 4 8.42 -1.15 -13.47
CA VAL A 4 8.36 -0.85 -12.04
C VAL A 4 9.77 -0.62 -11.50
N ARG A 5 9.93 0.33 -10.58
CA ARG A 5 11.22 0.64 -9.96
C ARG A 5 11.52 -0.39 -8.88
N VAL A 6 12.51 -1.24 -9.15
CA VAL A 6 12.99 -2.28 -8.23
C VAL A 6 14.52 -2.22 -8.11
N PRO A 7 15.11 -2.81 -7.07
CA PRO A 7 16.55 -3.00 -6.99
C PRO A 7 17.10 -3.78 -8.18
N ALA A 8 18.28 -3.37 -8.68
CA ALA A 8 19.01 -4.16 -9.66
C ALA A 8 19.66 -5.36 -8.97
N ILE A 9 19.59 -6.52 -9.60
CA ILE A 9 20.36 -7.70 -9.15
C ILE A 9 21.83 -7.47 -9.51
N LEU A 10 22.69 -7.48 -8.50
CA LEU A 10 24.14 -7.31 -8.63
C LEU A 10 24.85 -8.67 -8.66
N ALA A 11 24.35 -9.65 -7.91
CA ALA A 11 24.79 -11.04 -7.98
C ALA A 11 23.68 -11.98 -7.49
N GLN A 12 23.72 -13.23 -7.95
CA GLN A 12 22.78 -14.28 -7.57
C GLN A 12 23.53 -15.59 -7.32
N GLN A 13 23.14 -16.29 -6.26
CA GLN A 13 23.52 -17.65 -5.90
C GLN A 13 22.22 -18.45 -5.61
N PRO A 14 22.27 -19.78 -5.47
CA PRO A 14 21.07 -20.58 -5.19
C PRO A 14 20.29 -20.18 -3.93
N ASP A 15 20.98 -19.66 -2.91
CA ASP A 15 20.45 -19.30 -1.59
C ASP A 15 20.72 -17.84 -1.18
N ALA A 16 21.29 -17.03 -2.09
CA ALA A 16 21.61 -15.63 -1.81
C ALA A 16 21.38 -14.72 -3.02
N LEU A 17 20.88 -13.53 -2.74
CA LEU A 17 20.69 -12.47 -3.72
C LEU A 17 21.36 -11.19 -3.22
N MET A 18 22.23 -10.59 -4.04
CA MET A 18 22.77 -9.27 -3.81
C MET A 18 22.06 -8.27 -4.72
N ILE A 19 21.50 -7.22 -4.14
CA ILE A 19 20.72 -6.21 -4.84
C ILE A 19 21.24 -4.79 -4.57
N SER A 20 21.01 -3.88 -5.51
CA SER A 20 21.40 -2.48 -5.37
C SER A 20 20.59 -1.78 -4.27
N HIS A 21 21.23 -0.87 -3.54
CA HIS A 21 20.51 0.08 -2.70
C HIS A 21 19.64 1.02 -3.56
N ILE A 22 18.37 1.25 -3.19
CA ILE A 22 17.45 2.12 -3.92
C ILE A 22 16.87 3.28 -3.10
N GLY A 23 17.09 3.30 -1.78
CA GLY A 23 16.62 4.36 -0.89
C GLY A 23 16.74 3.96 0.57
N ASP A 24 16.91 4.96 1.44
CA ASP A 24 17.28 4.73 2.85
C ASP A 24 16.10 4.29 3.73
N HIS A 25 14.88 4.64 3.34
CA HIS A 25 13.68 4.46 4.16
C HIS A 25 12.50 3.94 3.34
N ASN A 26 11.70 3.07 3.98
CA ASN A 26 10.41 2.68 3.44
C ASN A 26 9.34 3.74 3.69
N LEU A 27 8.23 3.64 2.97
CA LEU A 27 7.16 4.61 2.97
C LEU A 27 6.47 4.70 4.35
N GLU A 28 6.41 3.59 5.10
CA GLU A 28 5.91 3.63 6.49
C GLU A 28 6.79 4.49 7.40
N LYS A 29 8.12 4.38 7.30
CA LYS A 29 9.07 5.24 8.03
C LYS A 29 8.93 6.69 7.57
N GLU A 30 8.78 6.92 6.27
CA GLU A 30 8.60 8.26 5.72
C GLU A 30 7.35 8.95 6.29
N TRP A 31 6.20 8.26 6.36
CA TRP A 31 5.00 8.80 7.02
C TRP A 31 5.23 9.18 8.49
N LYS A 32 6.04 8.38 9.21
CA LYS A 32 6.39 8.67 10.61
C LYS A 32 7.30 9.89 10.73
N HIS A 33 8.22 10.11 9.78
CA HIS A 33 9.07 11.29 9.75
C HIS A 33 8.27 12.58 9.54
N CYS A 34 7.27 12.55 8.66
CA CYS A 34 6.42 13.71 8.37
C CYS A 34 5.11 13.76 9.19
N LYS A 35 4.98 12.98 10.27
CA LYS A 35 3.75 12.88 11.09
C LYS A 35 3.19 14.20 11.64
N HIS A 36 4.04 15.22 11.77
CA HIS A 36 3.66 16.56 12.26
C HIS A 36 3.49 17.59 11.13
N GLN A 37 3.54 17.15 9.87
CA GLN A 37 3.45 17.97 8.67
C GLN A 37 2.31 17.42 7.79
N PRO A 38 1.04 17.78 8.07
CA PRO A 38 -0.12 17.16 7.44
C PRO A 38 -0.10 17.16 5.91
N GLU A 39 0.28 18.29 5.31
CA GLU A 39 0.35 18.42 3.85
C GLU A 39 1.41 17.50 3.25
N LEU A 40 2.62 17.47 3.83
CA LEU A 40 3.69 16.58 3.39
C LEU A 40 3.31 15.10 3.59
N LEU A 41 2.67 14.76 4.71
CA LEU A 41 2.16 13.42 4.97
C LEU A 41 1.15 12.98 3.90
N LEU A 42 0.21 13.85 3.54
CA LEU A 42 -0.76 13.58 2.49
C LEU A 42 -0.11 13.45 1.11
N GLN A 43 0.91 14.24 0.80
CA GLN A 43 1.71 14.07 -0.42
C GLN A 43 2.39 12.70 -0.44
N ARG A 44 2.97 12.23 0.67
CA ARG A 44 3.60 10.90 0.77
C ARG A 44 2.58 9.77 0.71
N TRP A 45 1.38 9.96 1.26
CA TRP A 45 0.27 9.04 1.10
C TRP A 45 -0.20 8.94 -0.36
N GLN A 46 -0.36 10.07 -1.05
CA GLN A 46 -0.72 10.08 -2.47
C GLN A 46 0.37 9.45 -3.33
N LEU A 47 1.63 9.68 -3.01
CA LEU A 47 2.76 9.13 -3.76
C LEU A 47 2.73 7.59 -3.78
N GLY A 48 2.40 6.93 -2.66
CA GLY A 48 2.22 5.48 -2.63
C GLY A 48 1.01 5.00 -3.43
N LEU A 49 -0.11 5.75 -3.40
CA LEU A 49 -1.29 5.44 -4.22
C LEU A 49 -0.96 5.50 -5.72
N ASN A 50 -0.30 6.58 -6.15
CA ASN A 50 0.11 6.77 -7.54
C ASN A 50 1.06 5.66 -8.01
N ALA A 51 2.02 5.27 -7.17
CA ALA A 51 2.97 4.23 -7.52
C ALA A 51 2.30 2.86 -7.76
N ILE A 52 1.28 2.51 -6.96
CA ILE A 52 0.50 1.27 -7.16
C ILE A 52 -0.34 1.37 -8.44
N GLU A 53 -0.99 2.51 -8.66
CA GLU A 53 -1.78 2.73 -9.87
C GLU A 53 -0.92 2.59 -11.14
N ASP A 54 0.31 3.11 -11.13
CA ASP A 54 1.24 3.01 -12.25
C ASP A 54 1.69 1.57 -12.52
N VAL A 55 1.82 0.74 -11.48
CA VAL A 55 2.06 -0.71 -11.62
C VAL A 55 0.86 -1.36 -12.31
N HIS A 56 -0.35 -1.06 -11.86
CA HIS A 56 -1.59 -1.64 -12.38
C HIS A 56 -1.86 -1.23 -13.84
N LYS A 57 -1.62 0.03 -14.21
CA LYS A 57 -1.70 0.54 -15.60
C LYS A 57 -0.77 -0.22 -16.56
N ARG A 58 0.35 -0.74 -16.06
CA ARG A 58 1.29 -1.57 -16.83
C ARG A 58 0.88 -3.05 -16.89
N LYS A 59 -0.31 -3.41 -16.38
CA LYS A 59 -0.81 -4.78 -16.24
C LYS A 59 0.11 -5.68 -15.42
N GLN A 60 0.78 -5.08 -14.43
CA GLN A 60 1.66 -5.76 -13.48
C GLN A 60 1.00 -5.84 -12.11
N TYR A 61 1.53 -6.68 -11.24
CA TYR A 61 1.09 -6.86 -9.86
C TYR A 61 2.31 -6.93 -8.92
N LEU A 62 2.05 -6.82 -7.63
CA LEU A 62 3.08 -6.84 -6.59
C LEU A 62 2.92 -8.09 -5.71
N SER A 63 4.04 -8.53 -5.14
CA SER A 63 4.08 -9.69 -4.24
C SER A 63 3.44 -9.34 -2.90
N GLU A 64 3.95 -8.33 -2.20
CA GLU A 64 3.37 -7.81 -0.97
C GLU A 64 3.37 -6.27 -0.95
N THR A 65 2.22 -5.65 -1.22
CA THR A 65 2.08 -4.18 -1.30
C THR A 65 1.87 -3.52 0.06
N PHE A 66 2.69 -3.90 1.04
CA PHE A 66 2.70 -3.20 2.32
C PHE A 66 3.68 -2.02 2.28
N ALA A 67 3.37 -0.93 2.99
CA ALA A 67 4.21 0.27 2.99
C ALA A 67 5.65 0.04 3.52
N ARG A 68 5.89 -1.08 4.22
CA ARG A 68 7.24 -1.52 4.62
C ARG A 68 8.11 -1.99 3.44
N ASN A 69 7.48 -2.47 2.36
CA ASN A 69 8.10 -3.00 1.14
C ASN A 69 8.07 -1.98 -0.02
N MET A 70 7.60 -0.76 0.27
CA MET A 70 7.62 0.38 -0.64
C MET A 70 8.72 1.33 -0.18
N ILE A 71 9.74 1.57 -1.00
CA ILE A 71 10.88 2.42 -0.67
C ILE A 71 10.65 3.83 -1.17
N TYR A 72 10.76 4.81 -0.29
CA TYR A 72 10.75 6.21 -0.68
C TYR A 72 12.09 6.56 -1.34
N ILE A 73 12.04 6.93 -2.63
CA ILE A 73 13.24 7.30 -3.40
C ILE A 73 13.36 8.82 -3.44
N ASN A 74 12.29 9.50 -3.85
CA ASN A 74 12.19 10.95 -3.91
C ASN A 74 10.71 11.36 -4.01
N GLN A 75 10.45 12.66 -4.24
CA GLN A 75 9.09 13.22 -4.26
C GLN A 75 8.19 12.66 -5.37
N ASP A 76 8.78 12.05 -6.40
CA ASP A 76 8.06 11.58 -7.59
C ASP A 76 8.07 10.07 -7.75
N SER A 77 8.81 9.33 -6.92
CA SER A 77 9.00 7.90 -7.14
C SER A 77 9.08 7.06 -5.87
N ILE A 78 8.48 5.88 -5.98
CA ILE A 78 8.52 4.79 -5.02
C ILE A 78 9.16 3.59 -5.71
N GLY A 79 10.09 2.95 -5.00
CA GLY A 79 10.59 1.64 -5.36
C GLY A 79 9.83 0.54 -4.64
N PHE A 80 9.85 -0.66 -5.19
CA PHE A 80 9.27 -1.86 -4.56
C PHE A 80 10.37 -2.87 -4.30
N ILE A 81 10.31 -3.53 -3.16
CA ILE A 81 11.19 -4.63 -2.77
C ILE A 81 10.34 -5.83 -2.37
N ASP A 82 11.01 -6.95 -2.07
CA ASP A 82 10.37 -8.14 -1.49
C ASP A 82 9.34 -8.78 -2.44
N PHE A 83 9.85 -9.52 -3.44
CA PHE A 83 9.08 -10.18 -4.51
C PHE A 83 9.08 -11.71 -4.36
N GLU A 84 8.88 -12.22 -3.15
CA GLU A 84 9.00 -13.65 -2.87
C GLU A 84 7.77 -14.47 -3.33
N ASP A 85 6.57 -13.93 -3.16
CA ASP A 85 5.33 -14.57 -3.59
C ASP A 85 4.92 -14.21 -5.02
N ASP A 86 4.29 -15.16 -5.71
CA ASP A 86 3.54 -14.94 -6.95
C ASP A 86 2.02 -15.07 -6.70
N PRO A 87 1.31 -13.96 -6.38
CA PRO A 87 -0.13 -13.97 -6.24
C PRO A 87 -0.88 -14.49 -7.47
N LEU A 88 -0.36 -14.26 -8.69
CA LEU A 88 -1.04 -14.64 -9.93
C LEU A 88 -1.11 -16.16 -10.12
N SER A 89 -0.29 -16.92 -9.40
CA SER A 89 -0.38 -18.38 -9.34
C SER A 89 -1.70 -18.89 -8.72
N ALA A 90 -2.37 -18.07 -7.89
CA ALA A 90 -3.57 -18.45 -7.15
C ALA A 90 -4.78 -17.54 -7.39
N MET A 91 -4.61 -16.39 -8.05
CA MET A 91 -5.68 -15.42 -8.29
C MET A 91 -5.55 -14.72 -9.64
N THR A 92 -6.63 -14.10 -10.13
CA THR A 92 -6.60 -13.33 -11.38
C THR A 92 -5.85 -12.01 -11.20
N LEU A 93 -5.39 -11.40 -12.29
CA LEU A 93 -4.73 -10.09 -12.24
C LEU A 93 -5.60 -9.02 -11.55
N THR A 94 -6.91 -9.01 -11.83
CA THR A 94 -7.87 -8.12 -11.16
C THR A 94 -7.88 -8.35 -9.64
N GLN A 95 -7.83 -9.60 -9.18
CA GLN A 95 -7.75 -9.93 -7.75
C GLN A 95 -6.41 -9.51 -7.15
N CYS A 96 -5.29 -9.67 -7.88
CA CYS A 96 -3.99 -9.15 -7.45
C CYS A 96 -4.04 -7.63 -7.24
N HIS A 97 -4.60 -6.89 -8.22
CA HIS A 97 -4.76 -5.43 -8.12
C HIS A 97 -5.60 -5.02 -6.92
N SER A 98 -6.72 -5.70 -6.69
CA SER A 98 -7.54 -5.45 -5.51
C SER A 98 -6.82 -5.76 -4.19
N ARG A 99 -6.02 -6.82 -4.14
CA ARG A 99 -5.21 -7.18 -2.97
C ARG A 99 -4.16 -6.11 -2.68
N ASP A 100 -3.50 -5.58 -3.69
CA ASP A 100 -2.49 -4.53 -3.53
C ASP A 100 -3.06 -3.30 -2.80
N TRP A 101 -4.25 -2.85 -3.21
CA TRP A 101 -4.94 -1.74 -2.55
C TRP A 101 -5.28 -2.04 -1.08
N LEU A 102 -5.76 -3.25 -0.79
CA LEU A 102 -6.09 -3.66 0.57
C LEU A 102 -4.84 -3.75 1.47
N CYS A 103 -3.72 -4.27 0.95
CA CYS A 103 -2.43 -4.31 1.64
C CYS A 103 -1.91 -2.89 1.96
N TYR A 104 -2.05 -1.96 1.02
CA TYR A 104 -1.65 -0.58 1.20
C TYR A 104 -2.50 0.12 2.29
N LEU A 105 -3.83 0.01 2.20
CA LEU A 105 -4.74 0.55 3.21
C LEU A 105 -4.47 -0.06 4.59
N HIS A 106 -4.26 -1.38 4.67
CA HIS A 106 -3.92 -2.08 5.91
C HIS A 106 -2.63 -1.55 6.55
N SER A 107 -1.66 -1.13 5.74
CA SER A 107 -0.38 -0.57 6.21
C SER A 107 -0.55 0.82 6.82
N GLY A 108 -1.36 1.69 6.20
CA GLY A 108 -1.36 3.12 6.50
C GLY A 108 -2.59 3.66 7.19
N ALA A 109 -3.77 3.03 7.09
CA ALA A 109 -5.03 3.58 7.59
C ALA A 109 -4.97 3.97 9.08
N ARG A 110 -4.34 3.12 9.90
CA ARG A 110 -4.10 3.35 11.33
C ARG A 110 -3.20 4.57 11.56
N LEU A 111 -2.13 4.72 10.78
CA LEU A 111 -1.19 5.84 10.90
C LEU A 111 -1.86 7.16 10.49
N MET A 112 -2.64 7.17 9.40
CA MET A 112 -3.40 8.37 9.00
C MET A 112 -4.44 8.78 10.05
N GLN A 113 -4.96 7.82 10.83
CA GLN A 113 -5.79 8.09 12.00
C GLN A 113 -4.99 8.66 13.17
N GLU A 114 -3.87 8.05 13.51
CA GLU A 114 -3.01 8.50 14.61
C GLU A 114 -2.39 9.89 14.35
N PHE A 115 -2.12 10.22 13.09
CA PHE A 115 -1.54 11.51 12.69
C PHE A 115 -2.60 12.57 12.32
N GLY A 116 -3.89 12.27 12.47
CA GLY A 116 -4.97 13.26 12.36
C GLY A 116 -5.35 13.68 10.93
N VAL A 117 -4.97 12.91 9.89
CA VAL A 117 -5.21 13.25 8.47
C VAL A 117 -6.19 12.30 7.78
N THR A 118 -7.02 11.58 8.55
CA THR A 118 -7.90 10.53 8.01
C THR A 118 -8.87 11.01 6.94
N VAL A 119 -9.49 12.19 7.13
CA VAL A 119 -10.48 12.71 6.18
C VAL A 119 -9.84 12.97 4.81
N PRO A 120 -8.80 13.81 4.68
CA PRO A 120 -8.16 14.02 3.39
C PRO A 120 -7.49 12.76 2.83
N ALA A 121 -6.94 11.86 3.66
CA ALA A 121 -6.38 10.59 3.17
C ALA A 121 -7.45 9.69 2.52
N LYS A 122 -8.69 9.71 3.04
CA LYS A 122 -9.82 9.00 2.43
C LYS A 122 -10.27 9.64 1.13
N GLU A 123 -10.29 10.97 1.04
CA GLU A 123 -10.65 11.68 -0.20
C GLU A 123 -9.70 11.29 -1.34
N LEU A 124 -8.39 11.29 -1.06
CA LEU A 124 -7.35 10.83 -1.98
C LEU A 124 -7.54 9.35 -2.37
N TRP A 125 -7.82 8.49 -1.40
CA TRP A 125 -8.13 7.08 -1.65
C TRP A 125 -9.36 6.90 -2.57
N HIS A 126 -10.47 7.55 -2.25
CA HIS A 126 -11.70 7.44 -3.02
C HIS A 126 -11.54 7.98 -4.44
N SER A 127 -10.76 9.05 -4.61
CA SER A 127 -10.42 9.57 -5.94
C SER A 127 -9.65 8.53 -6.77
N VAL A 128 -8.64 7.89 -6.20
CA VAL A 128 -7.86 6.85 -6.90
C VAL A 128 -8.71 5.62 -7.20
N LEU A 129 -9.52 5.15 -6.23
CA LEU A 129 -10.40 4.00 -6.42
C LEU A 129 -11.46 4.26 -7.51
N HIS A 130 -12.00 5.48 -7.57
CA HIS A 130 -12.98 5.87 -8.60
C HIS A 130 -12.41 5.75 -10.02
N ASN A 131 -11.10 5.96 -10.18
CA ASN A 131 -10.42 5.87 -11.47
C ASN A 131 -9.96 4.45 -11.83
N GLN A 132 -10.14 3.46 -10.94
CA GLN A 132 -9.80 2.06 -11.22
C GLN A 132 -10.90 1.37 -12.04
N PRO A 133 -10.57 0.31 -12.79
CA PRO A 133 -11.59 -0.52 -13.45
C PRO A 133 -12.67 -1.00 -12.48
N ASP A 134 -13.93 -1.01 -12.93
CA ASP A 134 -15.09 -1.36 -12.10
C ASP A 134 -14.94 -2.70 -11.37
N GLU A 135 -14.33 -3.68 -12.01
CA GLU A 135 -14.08 -5.00 -11.43
C GLU A 135 -13.15 -4.93 -10.20
N VAL A 136 -12.06 -4.16 -10.31
CA VAL A 136 -11.10 -3.94 -9.21
C VAL A 136 -11.80 -3.21 -8.07
N SER A 137 -12.50 -2.12 -8.37
CA SER A 137 -13.22 -1.30 -7.39
C SER A 137 -14.32 -2.08 -6.69
N SER A 138 -15.04 -2.94 -7.41
CA SER A 138 -16.08 -3.81 -6.87
C SER A 138 -15.52 -4.80 -5.84
N ILE A 139 -14.38 -5.44 -6.14
CA ILE A 139 -13.74 -6.40 -5.22
C ILE A 139 -13.23 -5.68 -3.97
N VAL A 140 -12.58 -4.52 -4.11
CA VAL A 140 -12.09 -3.74 -2.97
C VAL A 140 -13.25 -3.29 -2.09
N ASN A 141 -14.30 -2.69 -2.67
CA ASN A 141 -15.48 -2.25 -1.93
C ASN A 141 -16.18 -3.40 -1.22
N LYS A 142 -16.38 -4.55 -1.88
CA LYS A 142 -16.97 -5.74 -1.25
C LYS A 142 -16.11 -6.23 -0.08
N SER A 143 -14.79 -6.21 -0.22
CA SER A 143 -13.86 -6.66 0.82
C SER A 143 -13.89 -5.74 2.03
N LEU A 144 -13.85 -4.42 1.82
CA LEU A 144 -13.98 -3.42 2.88
C LEU A 144 -15.36 -3.48 3.54
N HIS A 145 -16.44 -3.72 2.78
CA HIS A 145 -17.79 -3.82 3.32
C HIS A 145 -17.96 -5.01 4.28
N LYS A 146 -17.36 -6.18 3.97
CA LYS A 146 -17.38 -7.37 4.84
C LYS A 146 -16.81 -7.10 6.23
N ILE A 147 -15.79 -6.23 6.32
CA ILE A 147 -15.14 -5.88 7.58
C ILE A 147 -15.60 -4.54 8.15
N ARG A 148 -16.54 -3.84 7.51
CA ARG A 148 -16.96 -2.47 7.88
C ARG A 148 -17.39 -2.35 9.33
N TRP A 149 -18.00 -3.40 9.89
CA TRP A 149 -18.40 -3.44 11.31
C TRP A 149 -17.20 -3.30 12.26
N MET A 150 -16.00 -3.72 11.85
CA MET A 150 -14.78 -3.65 12.66
C MET A 150 -14.34 -2.22 12.95
N ARG A 151 -14.81 -1.21 12.22
CA ARG A 151 -14.48 0.21 12.47
C ARG A 151 -14.85 0.70 13.88
N HIS A 152 -15.70 -0.05 14.58
CA HIS A 152 -16.11 0.23 15.95
C HIS A 152 -15.15 -0.38 16.99
N LEU A 153 -14.23 -1.26 16.60
CA LEU A 153 -13.23 -1.88 17.46
C LEU A 153 -12.08 -0.89 17.72
N LYS A 154 -12.07 -0.29 18.91
CA LYS A 154 -11.09 0.75 19.29
C LYS A 154 -10.19 0.36 20.46
N ALA A 155 -10.53 -0.72 21.17
CA ALA A 155 -9.84 -1.09 22.40
C ALA A 155 -8.50 -1.79 22.12
N LYS A 156 -7.48 -1.47 22.91
CA LYS A 156 -6.11 -2.00 22.73
C LYS A 156 -6.02 -3.52 22.90
N PHE A 157 -6.91 -4.14 23.67
CA PHE A 157 -6.89 -5.59 23.92
C PHE A 157 -7.19 -6.41 22.66
N TYR A 158 -7.77 -5.81 21.61
CA TYR A 158 -7.95 -6.47 20.32
C TYR A 158 -6.63 -6.70 19.57
N GLY A 159 -5.51 -6.12 20.02
CA GLY A 159 -4.22 -6.27 19.37
C GLY A 159 -4.02 -5.36 18.16
N LYS A 160 -2.76 -5.23 17.72
CA LYS A 160 -2.39 -4.25 16.68
C LYS A 160 -3.03 -4.55 15.33
N ASP A 161 -3.09 -5.81 14.92
CA ASP A 161 -3.60 -6.18 13.60
C ASP A 161 -5.10 -5.97 13.49
N THR A 162 -5.87 -6.30 14.54
CA THR A 162 -7.30 -5.96 14.57
C THR A 162 -7.53 -4.45 14.54
N LEU A 163 -6.69 -3.65 15.21
CA LEU A 163 -6.80 -2.19 15.13
C LEU A 163 -6.42 -1.63 13.75
N LYS A 164 -5.50 -2.26 13.03
CA LYS A 164 -5.21 -1.92 11.62
C LYS A 164 -6.40 -2.24 10.73
N LEU A 165 -7.00 -3.43 10.87
CA LEU A 165 -8.22 -3.81 10.16
C LEU A 165 -9.39 -2.87 10.49
N ALA A 166 -9.56 -2.48 11.75
CA ALA A 166 -10.58 -1.53 12.18
C ALA A 166 -10.38 -0.15 11.53
N ALA A 167 -9.13 0.33 11.45
CA ALA A 167 -8.82 1.59 10.79
C ALA A 167 -9.08 1.50 9.27
N MET A 168 -8.64 0.41 8.63
CA MET A 168 -8.88 0.12 7.20
C MET A 168 -10.38 0.02 6.89
N ALA A 169 -11.17 -0.64 7.74
CA ALA A 169 -12.63 -0.71 7.63
C ALA A 169 -13.31 0.66 7.65
N GLY A 170 -12.62 1.70 8.13
CA GLY A 170 -13.05 3.08 8.03
C GLY A 170 -13.03 3.65 6.61
N TYR A 171 -12.28 3.06 5.68
CA TYR A 171 -12.16 3.47 4.27
C TYR A 171 -13.24 2.83 3.37
N ALA A 172 -14.16 2.06 3.96
CA ALA A 172 -15.34 1.45 3.33
C ALA A 172 -16.52 2.41 3.13
#